data_AF-A0A6P0BBG9-F1
#
_entry.id   AF-A0A6P0BBG9-F1
#
_cell.length_a   1.000
_cell.length_b   1.000
_cell.length_c   1.000
_cell.angle_alpha   90.00
_cell.angle_beta   90.00
_cell.angle_gamma   90.00
#
_symmetry.space_group_name_H-M   'P 1'
#
loop_
_entity.id
_entity.type
_entity.pdbx_description
1 polymer ?
#
loop_
_entity_poly.entity_id
_entity_poly.type
_entity_poly.pdbx_seq_one_letter_code
_entity_poly.pdbx_strand_id
1 'polypeptide(L)'
;MSEDQKPPHIRLAVENDQRELNRRTAEIDLRWPLKTLAANVIRIVRGAGSPAELGRQCAEVVQAFRDYHDALGEWPSSYLISETLSLRHRENHATSDRAWEWEEAMRQMVAGGLQVAASQLLKQNTQQRAGESEMFDGLRVIEKQRSENAAARMQKPKPKPRKPAKRRTKPE
;
A
#
# COMPACT_ATOMS: atom_id res chain seq x y z
N MET A 1 -61.58 -23.66 20.08
CA MET A 1 -61.29 -23.20 18.71
C MET A 1 -59.96 -22.46 18.79
N SER A 2 -58.84 -23.20 18.69
CA SER A 2 -57.50 -22.65 18.90
C SER A 2 -56.86 -22.40 17.54
N GLU A 3 -56.43 -21.16 17.32
CA GLU A 3 -55.84 -20.67 16.07
C GLU A 3 -54.52 -21.38 15.75
N ASP A 4 -54.42 -21.93 14.54
CA ASP A 4 -53.20 -22.48 13.94
C ASP A 4 -52.18 -21.35 13.69
N GLN A 5 -51.29 -21.11 14.65
CA GLN A 5 -50.08 -20.31 14.41
C GLN A 5 -49.04 -21.16 13.67
N LYS A 6 -48.98 -21.02 12.35
CA LYS A 6 -47.88 -21.54 11.52
C LYS A 6 -46.53 -20.94 11.98
N PRO A 7 -45.49 -21.75 12.22
CA PRO A 7 -44.20 -21.25 12.67
C PRO A 7 -43.50 -20.41 11.57
N PRO A 8 -42.73 -19.39 11.94
CA PRO A 8 -42.09 -18.49 10.98
C PRO A 8 -41.04 -19.24 10.14
N HIS A 9 -41.13 -19.09 8.82
CA HIS A 9 -40.18 -19.69 7.88
C HIS A 9 -38.82 -18.97 7.96
N ILE A 10 -37.83 -19.65 8.56
CA ILE A 10 -36.42 -19.24 8.60
C ILE A 10 -35.80 -19.43 7.21
N ARG A 11 -35.85 -18.41 6.35
CA ARG A 11 -35.13 -18.38 5.06
C ARG A 11 -34.17 -17.19 4.90
N LEU A 12 -34.22 -16.23 5.82
CA LEU A 12 -33.52 -14.95 5.69
C LEU A 12 -32.00 -15.01 5.96
N ALA A 13 -31.54 -15.92 6.83
CA ALA A 13 -30.12 -15.98 7.23
C ALA A 13 -29.22 -16.56 6.12
N VAL A 14 -29.68 -17.62 5.45
CA VAL A 14 -28.89 -18.34 4.43
C VAL A 14 -28.73 -17.51 3.14
N GLU A 15 -29.77 -16.75 2.76
CA GLU A 15 -29.70 -15.88 1.58
C GLU A 15 -28.73 -14.69 1.78
N ASN A 16 -28.67 -14.14 2.99
CA ASN A 16 -27.70 -13.09 3.32
C ASN A 16 -26.26 -13.62 3.28
N ASP A 17 -26.01 -14.83 3.79
CA ASP A 17 -24.69 -15.45 3.75
C ASP A 17 -24.21 -15.69 2.30
N GLN A 18 -25.08 -16.21 1.43
CA GLN A 18 -24.71 -16.47 0.03
C GLN A 18 -24.43 -15.19 -0.74
N ARG A 19 -25.23 -14.14 -0.53
CA ARG A 19 -25.03 -12.84 -1.19
C ARG A 19 -23.73 -12.19 -0.74
N GLU A 20 -23.38 -12.30 0.54
CA GLU A 20 -22.13 -11.77 1.08
C GLU A 20 -20.91 -12.56 0.58
N LEU A 21 -21.02 -13.89 0.47
CA LEU A 21 -19.97 -14.73 -0.13
C LEU A 21 -19.74 -14.39 -1.61
N ASN A 22 -20.82 -14.21 -2.39
CA ASN A 22 -20.73 -13.79 -3.78
C ASN A 22 -20.06 -12.42 -3.90
N ARG A 23 -20.42 -11.47 -3.02
CA ARG A 23 -19.80 -10.14 -2.99
C ARG A 23 -18.31 -10.23 -2.70
N ARG A 24 -17.91 -10.94 -1.64
CA ARG A 24 -16.48 -11.10 -1.29
C ARG A 24 -15.68 -11.74 -2.41
N THR A 25 -16.25 -12.75 -3.06
CA THR A 25 -15.59 -13.43 -4.20
C THR A 25 -15.41 -12.47 -5.37
N ALA A 26 -16.47 -11.78 -5.79
CA ALA A 26 -16.40 -10.79 -6.86
C ALA A 26 -15.42 -9.64 -6.55
N GLU A 27 -15.35 -9.18 -5.30
CA GLU A 27 -14.37 -8.19 -4.86
C GLU A 27 -12.93 -8.71 -4.97
N ILE A 28 -12.65 -9.95 -4.58
CA ILE A 28 -11.33 -10.58 -4.70
C ILE A 28 -10.91 -10.69 -6.16
N ASP A 29 -11.82 -11.16 -7.00
CA ASP A 29 -11.57 -11.40 -8.42
C ASP A 29 -11.36 -10.07 -9.18
N LEU A 30 -12.02 -9.00 -8.77
CA LEU A 30 -11.81 -7.66 -9.31
C LEU A 30 -10.47 -7.05 -8.88
N ARG A 31 -10.04 -7.28 -7.64
CA ARG A 31 -8.84 -6.65 -7.06
C ARG A 31 -7.57 -7.00 -7.83
N TRP A 32 -7.43 -8.25 -8.29
CA TRP A 32 -6.18 -8.73 -8.89
C TRP A 32 -5.87 -8.14 -10.27
N PRO A 33 -6.79 -8.15 -11.25
CA PRO A 33 -6.59 -7.50 -12.55
C PRO A 33 -6.31 -6.00 -12.42
N LEU A 34 -7.04 -5.30 -11.53
CA LEU A 34 -6.83 -3.88 -11.26
C LEU A 34 -5.42 -3.58 -10.77
N LYS A 35 -4.94 -4.32 -9.78
CA LYS A 35 -3.58 -4.18 -9.25
C LYS A 35 -2.52 -4.49 -10.30
N THR A 36 -2.75 -5.54 -11.09
CA THR A 36 -1.82 -5.97 -12.14
C THR A 36 -1.64 -4.91 -13.21
N LEU A 37 -2.75 -4.37 -13.73
CA LEU A 37 -2.74 -3.29 -14.71
C LEU A 37 -2.05 -2.03 -14.14
N ALA A 38 -2.48 -1.58 -12.95
CA ALA A 38 -1.94 -0.38 -12.33
C ALA A 38 -0.42 -0.49 -12.08
N ALA A 39 0.04 -1.63 -11.55
CA ALA A 39 1.46 -1.88 -11.32
C ALA A 39 2.26 -1.88 -12.63
N ASN A 40 1.74 -2.50 -13.69
CA ASN A 40 2.42 -2.52 -14.98
C ASN A 40 2.48 -1.10 -15.59
N VAL A 41 1.40 -0.32 -15.52
CA VAL A 41 1.39 1.08 -15.99
C VAL A 41 2.45 1.92 -15.28
N ILE A 42 2.51 1.85 -13.94
CA ILE A 42 3.54 2.55 -13.15
C ILE A 42 4.95 2.12 -13.59
N ARG A 43 5.15 0.81 -13.81
CA ARG A 43 6.44 0.27 -14.26
C ARG A 43 6.79 0.69 -15.67
N ILE A 44 5.82 0.77 -16.60
CA ILE A 44 6.02 1.25 -17.97
C ILE A 44 6.48 2.71 -17.94
N VAL A 45 5.79 3.56 -17.16
CA VAL A 45 6.16 4.98 -17.01
C VAL A 45 7.57 5.13 -16.45
N ARG A 46 7.98 4.24 -15.54
CA ARG A 46 9.36 4.18 -15.03
C ARG A 46 10.37 3.62 -16.06
N GLY A 47 9.94 2.90 -17.09
CA GLY A 47 10.79 2.22 -18.07
C GLY A 47 11.18 0.77 -17.73
N ALA A 48 10.47 0.11 -16.82
CA ALA A 48 10.72 -1.26 -16.35
C ALA A 48 9.48 -2.18 -16.40
N GLY A 49 8.44 -1.77 -17.12
CA GLY A 49 7.20 -2.54 -17.33
C GLY A 49 7.17 -3.21 -18.70
N SER A 50 6.06 -3.90 -18.99
CA SER A 50 5.85 -4.57 -20.28
C SER A 50 4.72 -3.89 -21.06
N PRO A 51 5.03 -3.03 -22.06
CA PRO A 51 4.02 -2.43 -22.92
C PRO A 51 3.20 -3.46 -23.72
N ALA A 52 3.80 -4.61 -24.07
CA ALA A 52 3.11 -5.67 -24.81
C ALA A 52 1.94 -6.28 -24.04
N GLU A 53 2.01 -6.29 -22.71
CA GLU A 53 0.95 -6.83 -21.84
C GLU A 53 -0.22 -5.87 -21.65
N LEU A 54 -0.07 -4.60 -22.03
CA LEU A 54 -1.03 -3.54 -21.71
C LEU A 54 -2.42 -3.86 -22.29
N GLY A 55 -2.49 -4.31 -23.55
CA GLY A 55 -3.74 -4.66 -24.22
C GLY A 55 -4.48 -5.80 -23.52
N ARG A 56 -3.75 -6.87 -23.15
CA ARG A 56 -4.31 -8.02 -22.41
C ARG A 56 -4.82 -7.62 -21.04
N GLN A 57 -4.03 -6.86 -20.27
CA GLN A 57 -4.40 -6.43 -18.92
C GLN A 57 -5.62 -5.49 -18.92
N CYS A 58 -5.75 -4.62 -19.92
CA CYS A 58 -6.95 -3.80 -20.10
C CYS A 58 -8.19 -4.67 -20.33
N ALA A 59 -8.09 -5.69 -21.19
CA ALA A 59 -9.20 -6.63 -21.44
C ALA A 59 -9.59 -7.41 -20.17
N GLU A 60 -8.61 -7.84 -19.36
CA GLU A 60 -8.84 -8.54 -18.09
C GLU A 60 -9.57 -7.67 -17.07
N VAL A 61 -9.22 -6.39 -16.96
CA VAL A 61 -9.94 -5.46 -16.08
C VAL A 61 -11.38 -5.26 -16.56
N VAL A 62 -11.59 -5.04 -17.87
CA VAL A 62 -12.95 -4.90 -18.42
C VAL A 62 -13.78 -6.15 -18.14
N GLN A 63 -13.20 -7.34 -18.34
CA GLN A 63 -13.88 -8.60 -18.07
C GLN A 63 -14.22 -8.75 -16.58
N ALA A 64 -13.29 -8.47 -15.67
CA ALA A 64 -13.54 -8.54 -14.23
C ALA A 64 -14.63 -7.57 -13.76
N PHE A 65 -14.72 -6.37 -14.35
CA PHE A 65 -15.82 -5.44 -14.11
C PHE A 65 -17.17 -6.01 -14.55
N ARG A 66 -17.21 -6.68 -15.72
CA ARG A 66 -18.43 -7.35 -16.22
C ARG A 66 -18.82 -8.51 -15.31
N ASP A 67 -17.87 -9.36 -14.94
CA ASP A 67 -18.13 -10.50 -14.05
C ASP A 67 -18.65 -10.06 -12.67
N TYR A 68 -18.09 -8.97 -12.13
CA TYR A 68 -18.59 -8.35 -10.90
C TYR A 68 -20.05 -7.89 -11.04
N HIS A 69 -20.36 -7.19 -12.14
CA HIS A 69 -21.71 -6.69 -12.41
C HIS A 69 -22.70 -7.84 -12.63
N ASP A 70 -22.30 -8.89 -13.37
CA ASP A 70 -23.15 -10.04 -13.63
C ASP A 70 -23.45 -10.84 -12.34
N ALA A 71 -22.51 -10.88 -11.40
CA ALA A 71 -22.68 -11.56 -10.11
C ALA A 71 -23.56 -10.79 -9.11
N LEU A 72 -23.49 -9.45 -9.10
CA LEU A 72 -24.10 -8.62 -8.04
C LEU A 72 -25.22 -7.68 -8.53
N GLY A 73 -25.36 -7.50 -9.85
CA GLY A 73 -26.30 -6.56 -10.46
C GLY A 73 -25.92 -5.08 -10.28
N GLU A 74 -24.70 -4.80 -9.82
CA GLU A 74 -24.20 -3.46 -9.55
C GLU A 74 -22.73 -3.34 -9.97
N TRP A 75 -22.30 -2.13 -10.33
CA TRP A 75 -20.88 -1.85 -10.60
C TRP A 75 -20.10 -1.66 -9.29
N PRO A 76 -18.79 -1.96 -9.27
CA PRO A 76 -17.97 -1.77 -8.09
C PRO A 76 -17.93 -0.29 -7.69
N SER A 77 -18.00 -0.04 -6.38
CA SER A 77 -18.00 1.33 -5.86
C SER A 77 -16.65 2.03 -6.10
N SER A 78 -16.68 3.36 -6.21
CA SER A 78 -15.46 4.17 -6.27
C SER A 78 -14.57 3.96 -5.04
N TYR A 79 -15.17 3.68 -3.88
CA TYR A 79 -14.46 3.34 -2.66
C TYR A 79 -13.66 2.04 -2.81
N LEU A 80 -14.27 0.96 -3.30
CA LEU A 80 -13.61 -0.33 -3.52
C LEU A 80 -12.42 -0.19 -4.49
N ILE A 81 -12.61 0.55 -5.59
CA ILE A 81 -11.56 0.80 -6.56
C ILE A 81 -10.41 1.60 -5.92
N SER A 82 -10.74 2.66 -5.19
CA SER A 82 -9.76 3.52 -4.52
C SER A 82 -8.97 2.75 -3.45
N GLU A 83 -9.64 1.94 -2.64
CA GLU A 83 -9.02 1.08 -1.64
C GLU A 83 -8.08 0.06 -2.31
N THR A 84 -8.53 -0.58 -3.39
CA THR A 84 -7.76 -1.58 -4.14
C THR A 84 -6.45 -1.03 -4.68
N LEU A 85 -6.46 0.21 -5.15
CA LEU A 85 -5.30 0.90 -5.76
C LEU A 85 -4.50 1.75 -4.77
N SER A 86 -4.98 1.89 -3.53
CA SER A 86 -4.34 2.73 -2.52
C SER A 86 -3.02 2.13 -2.05
N LEU A 87 -1.96 2.94 -2.11
CA LEU A 87 -0.66 2.61 -1.48
C LEU A 87 -0.61 3.03 -0.01
N ARG A 88 -1.61 3.80 0.48
CA ARG A 88 -1.62 4.38 1.83
C ARG A 88 -1.88 3.34 2.92
N HIS A 89 -2.67 2.32 2.62
CA HIS A 89 -3.10 1.30 3.59
C HIS A 89 -2.10 0.14 3.76
N ARG A 90 -0.85 0.31 3.33
CA ARG A 90 0.18 -0.69 3.61
C ARG A 90 0.38 -0.78 5.12
N GLU A 91 0.31 -2.00 5.67
CA GLU A 91 0.55 -2.26 7.09
C GLU A 91 1.81 -1.51 7.52
N ASN A 92 1.67 -0.69 8.56
CA ASN A 92 2.79 0.01 9.14
C ASN A 92 3.51 -0.96 10.06
N HIS A 93 4.78 -1.24 9.76
CA HIS A 93 5.58 -2.19 10.54
C HIS A 93 6.48 -1.46 11.56
N ALA A 94 6.31 -0.15 11.72
CA ALA A 94 7.10 0.65 12.64
C ALA A 94 6.85 0.21 14.10
N THR A 95 7.93 -0.16 14.77
CA THR A 95 7.91 -0.54 16.19
C THR A 95 8.23 0.64 17.12
N SER A 96 8.39 1.86 16.58
CA SER A 96 8.70 3.09 17.32
C SER A 96 8.21 4.31 16.57
N ASP A 97 7.94 5.41 17.28
CA ASP A 97 7.49 6.70 16.69
C ASP A 97 8.46 7.20 15.61
N ARG A 98 9.76 7.05 15.84
CA ARG A 98 10.80 7.45 14.89
C ARG A 98 10.85 6.56 13.63
N ALA A 99 10.47 5.29 13.75
CA ALA A 99 10.31 4.42 12.58
C ALA A 99 9.01 4.76 11.83
N TRP A 100 7.98 5.17 12.56
CA TRP A 100 6.69 5.58 11.99
C TRP A 100 6.84 6.86 11.17
N GLU A 101 7.50 7.87 11.71
CA GLU A 101 7.82 9.12 11.00
C GLU A 101 8.64 8.86 9.72
N TRP A 102 9.58 7.92 9.77
CA TRP A 102 10.36 7.53 8.59
C TRP A 102 9.51 6.86 7.53
N GLU A 103 8.66 5.90 7.92
CA GLU A 103 7.74 5.23 6.99
C GLU A 103 6.77 6.22 6.37
N GLU A 104 6.23 7.16 7.15
CA GLU A 104 5.30 8.18 6.65
C GLU A 104 5.99 9.13 5.67
N ALA A 105 7.20 9.59 5.99
CA ALA A 105 8.01 10.41 5.08
C ALA A 105 8.30 9.68 3.76
N MET A 106 8.59 8.39 3.79
CA MET A 106 8.76 7.57 2.60
C MET A 106 7.47 7.45 1.78
N ARG A 107 6.31 7.26 2.44
CA ARG A 107 4.99 7.22 1.76
C ARG A 107 4.71 8.56 1.08
N GLN A 108 4.97 9.67 1.77
CA GLN A 108 4.81 11.02 1.23
C GLN A 108 5.70 11.26 0.01
N MET A 109 6.98 10.84 0.06
CA MET A 109 7.88 10.90 -1.09
C MET A 109 7.37 10.13 -2.30
N VAL A 110 6.86 8.91 -2.09
CA VAL A 110 6.31 8.08 -3.17
C VAL A 110 5.04 8.72 -3.75
N ALA A 111 4.14 9.24 -2.91
CA ALA A 111 2.93 9.91 -3.35
C ALA A 111 3.24 11.16 -4.20
N GLY A 112 4.11 12.03 -3.71
CA GLY A 112 4.55 13.22 -4.44
C GLY A 112 5.24 12.86 -5.76
N GLY A 113 6.12 11.86 -5.77
CA GLY A 113 6.78 11.37 -6.98
C GLY A 113 5.81 10.81 -8.03
N LEU A 114 4.78 10.07 -7.61
CA LEU A 114 3.73 9.58 -8.50
C LEU A 114 2.88 10.73 -9.07
N GLN A 115 2.56 11.73 -8.26
CA GLN A 115 1.83 12.92 -8.69
C GLN A 115 2.62 13.73 -9.74
N VAL A 116 3.94 13.87 -9.54
CA VAL A 116 4.83 14.51 -10.53
C VAL A 116 4.83 13.73 -11.83
N ALA A 117 5.01 12.40 -11.78
CA ALA A 117 5.01 11.55 -12.97
C ALA A 117 3.68 11.65 -13.73
N ALA A 118 2.54 11.59 -13.03
CA ALA A 118 1.22 11.76 -13.63
C ALA A 118 1.05 13.15 -14.27
N SER A 119 1.49 14.21 -13.58
CA SER A 119 1.43 15.58 -14.08
C SER A 119 2.27 15.78 -15.33
N GLN A 120 3.45 15.15 -15.41
CA GLN A 120 4.33 15.20 -16.58
C GLN A 120 3.70 14.49 -17.79
N LEU A 121 3.10 13.32 -17.60
CA LEU A 121 2.38 12.61 -18.67
C LEU A 121 1.24 13.46 -19.27
N LEU A 122 0.54 14.22 -18.42
CA LEU A 122 -0.57 15.08 -18.81
C LEU A 122 -0.16 16.52 -19.17
N LYS A 123 1.13 16.87 -19.08
CA LYS A 123 1.68 18.23 -19.28
C LYS A 123 1.00 19.29 -18.38
N GLN A 124 0.74 18.95 -17.12
CA GLN A 124 0.07 19.82 -16.13
C GLN A 124 1.06 20.46 -15.15
N ASN A 125 1.67 21.59 -15.55
CA ASN A 125 2.76 22.25 -14.80
C ASN A 125 2.39 22.66 -13.36
N THR A 126 1.13 23.00 -13.06
CA THR A 126 0.72 23.40 -11.71
C THR A 126 0.65 22.21 -10.74
N GLN A 127 0.13 21.07 -11.19
CA GLN A 127 0.03 19.86 -10.38
C GLN A 127 1.41 19.24 -10.11
N GLN A 128 2.37 19.51 -10.99
CA GLN A 128 3.77 19.14 -10.79
C GLN A 128 4.38 19.82 -9.55
N ARG A 129 4.15 21.13 -9.35
CA ARG A 129 4.70 21.86 -8.19
C ARG A 129 4.18 21.35 -6.84
N ALA A 130 2.93 20.91 -6.81
CA ALA A 130 2.34 20.31 -5.60
C ALA A 130 3.02 18.96 -5.28
N GLY A 131 3.18 18.09 -6.28
CA GLY A 131 3.88 16.81 -6.11
C GLY A 131 5.36 16.98 -5.75
N GLU A 132 6.05 17.97 -6.32
CA GLU A 132 7.43 18.30 -5.95
C GLU A 132 7.53 18.73 -4.49
N SER A 133 6.64 19.61 -4.02
CA SER A 133 6.61 20.05 -2.62
C SER A 133 6.42 18.87 -1.67
N GLU A 134 5.43 18.01 -1.94
CA GLU A 134 5.16 16.81 -1.13
C GLU A 134 6.37 15.87 -1.09
N MET A 135 7.04 15.65 -2.23
CA MET A 135 8.24 14.83 -2.31
C MET A 135 9.40 15.42 -1.50
N PHE A 136 9.64 16.73 -1.61
CA PHE A 136 10.74 17.40 -0.88
C PHE A 136 10.46 17.53 0.62
N ASP A 137 9.19 17.66 1.03
CA ASP A 137 8.81 17.67 2.44
C ASP A 137 9.17 16.33 3.12
N GLY A 138 8.84 15.21 2.48
CA GLY A 138 9.23 13.88 2.98
C GLY A 138 10.76 13.69 3.03
N LEU A 139 11.49 14.19 2.02
CA LEU A 139 12.97 14.16 2.03
C LEU A 139 13.56 14.92 3.22
N ARG A 140 13.01 16.10 3.54
CA ARG A 140 13.49 16.92 4.67
C ARG A 140 13.36 16.19 6.01
N VAL A 141 12.29 15.41 6.21
CA VAL A 141 12.11 14.58 7.42
C VAL A 141 13.21 13.51 7.52
N ILE A 142 13.47 12.81 6.41
CA ILE A 142 14.51 11.79 6.33
C ILE A 142 15.91 12.37 6.58
N GLU A 143 16.22 13.52 6.00
CA GLU A 143 17.51 14.19 6.18
C GLU A 143 17.73 14.67 7.61
N LYS A 144 16.69 15.24 8.23
CA LYS A 144 16.71 15.60 9.66
C LYS A 144 17.04 14.38 10.52
N GLN A 145 16.34 13.26 10.30
CA GLN A 145 16.58 12.03 11.04
C GLN A 145 18.01 11.48 10.85
N ARG A 146 18.56 11.57 9.64
CA ARG A 146 19.96 11.18 9.35
C ARG A 146 20.96 12.07 10.07
N SER A 147 20.75 13.38 10.07
CA SER A 147 21.64 14.35 10.75
C SER A 147 21.66 14.13 12.27
N GLU A 148 20.50 13.91 12.89
CA GLU A 148 20.37 13.59 14.32
C GLU A 148 21.07 12.27 14.67
N ASN A 149 20.90 11.24 13.83
CA ASN A 149 21.57 9.96 14.01
C ASN A 149 23.11 10.10 13.89
N ALA A 150 23.59 10.94 12.97
CA ALA A 150 25.01 11.24 12.83
C ALA A 150 25.56 11.99 14.05
N ALA A 151 24.86 13.02 14.52
CA ALA A 151 25.22 13.78 15.72
C ALA A 151 25.25 12.88 16.97
N ALA A 152 24.24 12.03 17.15
CA ALA A 152 24.19 11.08 18.27
C ALA A 152 25.34 10.05 18.24
N ARG A 153 25.79 9.64 17.04
CA ARG A 153 26.98 8.77 16.90
C ARG A 153 28.27 9.50 17.29
N MET A 154 28.40 10.78 16.97
CA MET A 154 29.57 11.59 17.35
C MET A 154 29.63 11.86 18.86
N GLN A 155 28.47 11.97 19.53
CA GLN A 155 28.39 12.20 20.97
C GLN A 155 28.59 10.93 21.82
N LYS A 156 28.47 9.72 21.23
CA LYS A 156 28.70 8.48 21.99
C LYS A 156 30.19 8.34 22.34
N PRO A 157 30.55 8.21 23.62
CA PRO A 157 31.94 8.07 24.03
C PRO A 157 32.55 6.82 23.42
N LYS A 158 33.75 6.93 22.84
CA LYS A 158 34.49 5.79 22.30
C LYS A 158 34.61 4.70 23.37
N PRO A 159 34.33 3.43 23.07
CA PRO A 159 34.46 2.35 24.04
C PRO A 159 35.91 2.32 24.55
N LYS A 160 36.09 2.35 25.87
CA LYS A 160 37.43 2.32 26.48
C LYS A 160 38.17 1.06 26.01
N PRO A 161 39.45 1.17 25.62
CA PRO A 161 40.22 0.01 25.17
C PRO A 161 40.26 -1.05 26.28
N ARG A 162 39.88 -2.29 25.94
CA ARG A 162 39.96 -3.43 26.86
C ARG A 162 41.43 -3.63 27.26
N LYS A 163 41.72 -3.52 28.56
CA LYS A 163 43.06 -3.80 29.09
C LYS A 163 43.43 -5.26 28.76
N PRO A 164 44.65 -5.53 28.26
CA PRO A 164 45.08 -6.89 27.97
C PRO A 164 45.09 -7.72 29.25
N ALA A 165 44.44 -8.88 29.22
CA ALA A 165 44.44 -9.81 30.34
C ALA A 165 45.88 -10.26 30.63
N LYS A 166 46.35 -10.05 31.86
CA LYS A 166 47.67 -10.55 32.31
C LYS A 166 47.70 -12.07 32.12
N ARG A 167 48.57 -12.54 31.21
CA ARG A 167 48.90 -13.96 31.03
C ARG A 167 49.37 -14.51 32.37
N ARG A 168 48.62 -15.45 32.95
CA ARG A 168 49.07 -16.25 34.09
C ARG A 168 50.24 -17.12 33.62
N THR A 169 51.43 -16.85 34.15
CA THR A 169 52.58 -17.77 34.07
C THR A 169 52.24 -19.02 34.89
N LYS A 170 52.40 -20.21 34.28
CA LYS A 170 52.27 -21.50 34.97
C LYS A 170 53.45 -21.67 35.95
N PRO A 171 53.23 -22.17 37.17
CA PRO A 171 54.31 -22.64 38.02
C PRO A 171 54.78 -24.03 37.57
N GLU A 172 56.08 -24.29 37.75
CA GLU A 172 56.77 -25.59 37.59
C GLU A 172 56.31 -26.62 38.62
#